data_AF-H1LZS1-F1
#
_entry.id   AF-H1LZS1-F1
#
_cell.length_a   1.000
_cell.length_b   1.000
_cell.length_c   1.000
_cell.angle_alpha   90.00
_cell.angle_beta   90.00
_cell.angle_gamma   90.00
#
_symmetry.space_group_name_H-M   'P 1'
#
loop_
_entity.id
_entity.type
_entity.pdbx_description
1 polymer ?
#
loop_
_entity_poly.entity_id
_entity_poly.type
_entity_poly.pdbx_seq_one_letter_code
_entity_poly.pdbx_strand_id
1 'polypeptide(L)'
;MRIDRAVFKKLLEFVKLFPHYTAGSNADLPIVGGSILSHDHFQGGGYVFAMAKAPYDRKFVLKGYEDLNAGIVKWPMSVIRLQGKDIDRIVQAADHILSSWRAYSDEAAFIFSETDGTPHNTITPIARMHKDLYELDLVLRNNITTEKSPWGVYHPSADLHHIKKENIGLIEVMGLAVLPARLKREMEELEEYILENKDIRSNEVLKKHADWVDEWISNYNIEKENIHRIVQAEISKVFVKVLECAGVYKRDEEGQEAFDRFIKTL
;
A
#
# COMPACT_ATOMS: atom_id res chain seq x y z
N MET A 1 13.55 9.34 -11.33
CA MET A 1 13.06 9.00 -9.98
C MET A 1 13.88 7.86 -9.45
N ARG A 2 14.47 8.02 -8.27
CA ARG A 2 15.17 6.96 -7.56
C ARG A 2 14.84 7.05 -6.09
N ILE A 3 14.65 5.92 -5.43
CA ILE A 3 14.58 5.84 -3.98
C ILE A 3 15.99 5.57 -3.45
N ASP A 4 16.49 6.52 -2.67
CA ASP A 4 17.81 6.48 -2.04
C ASP A 4 17.83 7.34 -0.77
N ARG A 5 18.99 7.36 -0.11
CA ARG A 5 19.26 8.19 1.06
C ARG A 5 18.88 9.66 0.88
N ALA A 6 19.13 10.24 -0.30
CA ALA A 6 18.87 11.65 -0.55
C ALA A 6 17.36 11.93 -0.59
N VAL A 7 16.56 11.01 -1.13
CA VAL A 7 15.09 11.11 -1.06
C VAL A 7 14.59 11.08 0.38
N PHE A 8 15.07 10.17 1.22
CA PHE A 8 14.65 10.13 2.63
C PHE A 8 14.97 11.45 3.35
N LYS A 9 16.15 12.02 3.09
CA LYS A 9 16.54 13.31 3.66
C LYS A 9 15.64 14.45 3.16
N LYS A 10 15.40 14.55 1.86
CA LYS A 10 14.49 15.57 1.27
C LYS A 10 13.09 15.52 1.88
N LEU A 11 12.52 14.32 2.05
CA LEU A 11 11.20 14.13 2.63
C LEU A 11 11.15 14.60 4.10
N LEU A 12 12.15 14.23 4.89
CA LEU A 12 12.24 14.61 6.30
C LEU A 12 12.52 16.11 6.50
N GLU A 13 13.39 16.71 5.67
CA GLU A 13 13.64 18.15 5.66
C GLU A 13 12.41 18.95 5.25
N PHE A 14 11.60 18.43 4.32
CA PHE A 14 10.33 19.06 3.96
C PHE A 14 9.36 19.10 5.15
N VAL A 15 9.14 17.97 5.84
CA VAL A 15 8.21 17.94 6.98
C VAL A 15 8.77 18.69 8.20
N LYS A 16 10.08 18.88 8.30
CA LYS A 16 10.67 19.83 9.27
C LYS A 16 10.23 21.27 9.02
N LEU A 17 10.17 21.69 7.75
CA LEU A 17 9.72 23.04 7.37
C LEU A 17 8.19 23.17 7.48
N PHE A 18 7.46 22.10 7.15
CA PHE A 18 6.00 22.06 7.12
C PHE A 18 5.47 20.91 8.00
N PRO A 19 5.52 21.03 9.34
CA PRO A 19 5.24 19.93 10.27
C PRO A 19 3.79 19.43 10.26
N HIS A 20 2.87 20.20 9.68
CA HIS A 20 1.47 19.82 9.52
C HIS A 20 1.20 19.04 8.22
N TYR A 21 2.22 18.85 7.37
CA TYR A 21 2.12 18.12 6.13
C TYR A 21 2.83 16.77 6.19
N THR A 22 2.32 15.84 5.39
CA THR A 22 3.03 14.63 5.00
C THR A 22 3.76 14.88 3.68
N ALA A 23 4.88 14.20 3.45
CA ALA A 23 5.51 14.11 2.14
C ALA A 23 5.95 12.67 1.89
N GLY A 24 5.69 12.16 0.70
CA GLY A 24 6.12 10.82 0.32
C GLY A 24 6.38 10.71 -1.18
N SER A 25 6.82 9.53 -1.58
CA SER A 25 7.14 9.24 -2.96
C SER A 25 6.69 7.83 -3.32
N ASN A 26 6.24 7.62 -4.55
CA ASN A 26 5.99 6.26 -5.06
C ASN A 26 7.29 5.43 -5.05
N ALA A 27 7.18 4.14 -5.29
CA ALA A 27 8.37 3.32 -5.56
C ALA A 27 9.01 3.67 -6.91
N ASP A 28 10.32 3.45 -7.05
CA ASP A 28 11.10 3.71 -8.26
C ASP A 28 11.15 2.52 -9.25
N LEU A 29 10.39 1.47 -8.99
CA LEU A 29 10.25 0.32 -9.89
C LEU A 29 8.88 0.33 -10.59
N PRO A 30 8.80 -0.21 -11.83
CA PRO A 30 7.52 -0.36 -12.52
C PRO A 30 6.58 -1.29 -11.75
N ILE A 31 5.28 -1.26 -12.07
CA ILE A 31 4.20 -2.07 -11.47
C ILE A 31 3.85 -1.69 -10.02
N VAL A 32 4.81 -1.25 -9.21
CA VAL A 32 4.59 -0.90 -7.80
C VAL A 32 4.35 0.61 -7.56
N GLY A 33 3.78 1.30 -8.55
CA GLY A 33 3.41 2.72 -8.46
C GLY A 33 4.39 3.69 -9.11
N GLY A 34 5.53 3.21 -9.62
CA GLY A 34 6.40 4.02 -10.47
C GLY A 34 5.76 4.29 -11.84
N SER A 35 5.30 5.51 -12.08
CA SER A 35 4.71 5.95 -13.36
C SER A 35 5.56 7.00 -14.08
N ILE A 36 6.28 7.85 -13.34
CA ILE A 36 7.15 8.89 -13.87
C ILE A 36 8.57 8.65 -13.35
N LEU A 37 9.37 7.93 -14.13
CA LEU A 37 10.74 7.57 -13.73
C LEU A 37 11.81 8.57 -14.19
N SER A 38 11.45 9.59 -14.98
CA SER A 38 12.41 10.54 -15.56
C SER A 38 12.96 11.58 -14.58
N HIS A 39 12.22 11.91 -13.51
CA HIS A 39 12.62 12.89 -12.49
C HIS A 39 12.05 12.52 -11.12
N ASP A 40 12.64 13.06 -10.06
CA ASP A 40 12.07 12.92 -8.72
C ASP A 40 10.79 13.74 -8.60
N HIS A 41 9.76 13.16 -8.00
CA HIS A 41 8.54 13.86 -7.65
C HIS A 41 8.01 13.33 -6.32
N PHE A 42 7.42 14.24 -5.56
CA PHE A 42 6.86 13.95 -4.23
C PHE A 42 5.40 14.32 -4.21
N GLN A 43 4.64 13.61 -3.39
CA GLN A 43 3.24 13.89 -3.12
C GLN A 43 3.07 14.15 -1.63
N GLY A 44 2.20 15.09 -1.26
CA GLY A 44 2.05 15.51 0.11
C GLY A 44 0.83 16.39 0.32
N GLY A 45 0.57 16.74 1.57
CA GLY A 45 -0.57 17.56 1.97
C GLY A 45 -0.90 17.42 3.46
N GLY A 46 -1.91 18.16 3.92
CA GLY A 46 -2.33 18.21 5.32
C GLY A 46 -3.41 17.21 5.72
N TYR A 47 -3.72 16.25 4.86
CA TYR A 47 -4.71 15.21 5.16
C TYR A 47 -4.07 14.11 6.02
N VAL A 48 -4.74 13.75 7.13
CA VAL A 48 -4.28 12.66 8.02
C VAL A 48 -4.88 11.33 7.57
N PHE A 49 -4.10 10.59 6.79
CA PHE A 49 -4.46 9.28 6.26
C PHE A 49 -4.61 8.20 7.35
N ALA A 50 -5.31 7.11 7.03
CA ALA A 50 -5.56 6.00 7.96
C ALA A 50 -4.26 5.34 8.44
N MET A 51 -3.28 5.14 7.56
CA MET A 51 -1.98 4.57 7.93
C MET A 51 -1.20 5.44 8.94
N ALA A 52 -1.38 6.77 8.92
CA ALA A 52 -0.75 7.67 9.87
C ALA A 52 -1.28 7.50 11.31
N LYS A 53 -2.52 6.99 11.44
CA LYS A 53 -3.17 6.71 12.73
C LYS A 53 -2.94 5.26 13.18
N ALA A 54 -2.50 4.39 12.28
CA ALA A 54 -2.28 2.99 12.59
C ALA A 54 -1.16 2.84 13.63
N PRO A 55 -1.36 2.05 14.69
CA PRO A 55 -0.35 1.83 15.71
C PRO A 55 0.75 0.91 15.19
N TYR A 56 1.83 0.81 15.95
CA TYR A 56 2.73 -0.33 15.84
C TYR A 56 1.96 -1.61 16.17
N ASP A 57 2.08 -2.62 15.32
CA ASP A 57 1.66 -3.98 15.62
C ASP A 57 2.64 -4.59 16.63
N ARG A 58 3.93 -4.45 16.34
CA ARG A 58 5.03 -4.80 17.25
C ARG A 58 6.25 -3.94 16.99
N LYS A 59 7.04 -3.71 18.04
CA LYS A 59 8.31 -3.00 17.96
C LYS A 59 9.47 -3.98 17.92
N PHE A 60 10.58 -3.56 17.33
CA PHE A 60 11.84 -4.29 17.36
C PHE A 60 13.01 -3.32 17.55
N VAL A 61 14.14 -3.85 18.01
CA VAL A 61 15.38 -3.08 18.12
C VAL A 61 16.12 -3.22 16.80
N LEU A 62 16.39 -2.09 16.14
CA LEU A 62 17.24 -2.05 14.95
C LEU A 62 18.69 -1.87 15.40
N LYS A 63 19.55 -2.87 15.14
CA LYS A 63 20.93 -2.89 15.65
C LYS A 63 21.73 -1.72 15.08
N GLY A 64 22.44 -0.99 15.94
CA GLY A 64 23.17 0.23 15.60
C GLY A 64 22.30 1.49 15.49
N TYR A 65 20.99 1.36 15.73
CA TYR A 65 20.00 2.43 15.70
C TYR A 65 19.05 2.36 16.91
N GLU A 66 19.58 1.93 18.06
CA GLU A 66 18.84 1.72 19.30
C GLU A 66 18.22 3.01 19.88
N ASP A 67 18.67 4.18 19.42
CA ASP A 67 18.11 5.50 19.72
C ASP A 67 16.79 5.80 18.99
N LEU A 68 16.43 5.00 17.98
CA LEU A 68 15.18 5.15 17.22
C LEU A 68 14.11 4.18 17.69
N ASN A 69 12.84 4.60 17.59
CA ASN A 69 11.72 3.66 17.68
C ASN A 69 11.52 3.01 16.31
N ALA A 70 11.75 1.71 16.21
CA ALA A 70 11.46 0.91 15.02
C ALA A 70 10.35 -0.11 15.31
N GLY A 71 9.52 -0.39 14.31
CA GLY A 71 8.49 -1.40 14.44
C GLY A 71 7.68 -1.60 13.16
N ILE A 72 6.89 -2.66 13.16
CA ILE A 72 5.96 -2.98 12.09
C ILE A 72 4.63 -2.29 12.38
N VAL A 73 4.04 -1.65 11.38
CA VAL A 73 2.74 -0.97 11.52
C VAL A 73 1.61 -2.00 11.38
N LYS A 74 0.55 -1.87 12.16
CA LYS A 74 -0.68 -2.64 12.00
C LYS A 74 -1.44 -2.17 10.77
N TRP A 75 -0.96 -2.60 9.60
CA TRP A 75 -1.42 -2.18 8.28
C TRP A 75 -1.48 -3.38 7.31
N PRO A 76 -2.36 -3.39 6.29
CA PRO A 76 -2.46 -4.51 5.34
C PRO A 76 -1.16 -4.76 4.56
N MET A 77 -0.43 -3.70 4.24
CA MET A 77 0.87 -3.79 3.57
C MET A 77 2.02 -3.92 4.58
N SER A 78 3.16 -4.42 4.12
CA SER A 78 4.36 -4.59 4.93
C SER A 78 5.07 -3.26 5.14
N VAL A 79 4.92 -2.67 6.32
CA VAL A 79 5.46 -1.34 6.64
C VAL A 79 6.39 -1.41 7.85
N ILE A 80 7.60 -0.88 7.71
CA ILE A 80 8.48 -0.56 8.82
C ILE A 80 8.37 0.93 9.11
N ARG A 81 8.04 1.29 10.35
CA ARG A 81 8.00 2.68 10.82
C ARG A 81 9.20 2.99 11.67
N LEU A 82 9.91 4.06 11.32
CA LEU A 82 10.95 4.67 12.12
C LEU A 82 10.44 5.97 12.75
N GLN A 83 10.70 6.19 14.02
CA GLN A 83 10.47 7.47 14.70
C GLN A 83 11.69 7.90 15.53
N GLY A 84 12.02 9.19 15.47
CA GLY A 84 13.14 9.76 16.21
C GLY A 84 13.16 11.29 16.20
N LYS A 85 14.11 11.89 16.93
CA LYS A 85 14.31 13.35 16.97
C LYS A 85 15.37 13.84 15.98
N ASP A 86 16.27 12.95 15.56
CA ASP A 86 17.37 13.26 14.65
C ASP A 86 17.07 12.74 13.25
N ILE A 87 16.92 13.66 12.30
CA ILE A 87 16.68 13.35 10.89
C ILE A 87 17.81 12.51 10.31
N ASP A 88 19.08 12.85 10.58
CA ASP A 88 20.21 12.16 9.96
C ASP A 88 20.32 10.72 10.47
N ARG A 89 19.92 10.45 11.72
CA ARG A 89 19.80 9.08 12.26
C ARG A 89 18.70 8.28 11.56
N ILE A 90 17.52 8.85 11.38
CA ILE A 90 16.42 8.20 10.65
C ILE A 90 16.82 7.92 9.20
N VAL A 91 17.49 8.87 8.54
CA VAL A 91 17.97 8.71 7.16
C VAL A 91 18.99 7.57 7.05
N GLN A 92 19.93 7.44 7.99
CA GLN A 92 20.90 6.34 8.01
C GLN A 92 20.21 4.99 8.20
N ALA A 93 19.29 4.89 9.16
CA ALA A 93 18.51 3.68 9.41
C ALA A 93 17.66 3.27 8.19
N ALA A 94 17.00 4.23 7.55
CA ALA A 94 16.20 3.98 6.35
C ALA A 94 17.05 3.53 5.15
N ASP A 95 18.24 4.11 4.96
CA ASP A 95 19.18 3.72 3.90
C ASP A 95 19.76 2.32 4.14
N HIS A 96 20.02 1.96 5.40
CA HIS A 96 20.37 0.60 5.80
C HIS A 96 19.25 -0.40 5.46
N ILE A 97 18.02 -0.11 5.87
CA ILE A 97 16.84 -0.96 5.56
C ILE A 97 16.65 -1.09 4.04
N LEU A 98 16.74 0.00 3.29
CA LEU A 98 16.60 -0.01 1.83
C LEU A 98 17.67 -0.89 1.17
N SER A 99 18.91 -0.75 1.60
CA SER A 99 20.04 -1.52 1.05
C SER A 99 19.91 -3.00 1.36
N SER A 100 19.56 -3.34 2.61
CA SER A 100 19.29 -4.72 3.03
C SER A 100 18.11 -5.31 2.27
N TRP A 101 16.99 -4.57 2.15
CA TRP A 101 15.81 -5.01 1.40
C TRP A 101 16.12 -5.26 -0.08
N ARG A 102 16.86 -4.36 -0.73
CA ARG A 102 17.26 -4.50 -2.14
C ARG A 102 18.13 -5.71 -2.41
N ALA A 103 18.87 -6.20 -1.41
CA ALA A 103 19.70 -7.39 -1.52
C ALA A 103 19.03 -8.67 -0.99
N TYR A 104 17.84 -8.56 -0.39
CA TYR A 104 17.19 -9.65 0.32
C TYR A 104 16.35 -10.52 -0.61
N SER A 105 16.59 -11.84 -0.57
CA SER A 105 15.73 -12.86 -1.17
C SER A 105 15.31 -13.86 -0.10
N ASP A 106 14.06 -14.31 -0.18
CA ASP A 106 13.45 -15.34 0.64
C ASP A 106 12.51 -16.16 -0.26
N GLU A 107 13.04 -17.25 -0.81
CA GLU A 107 12.31 -18.12 -1.74
C GLU A 107 11.05 -18.72 -1.11
N ALA A 108 11.08 -19.01 0.18
CA ALA A 108 9.93 -19.56 0.91
C ALA A 108 8.77 -18.56 0.97
N ALA A 109 9.09 -17.25 0.99
CA ALA A 109 8.10 -16.18 0.92
C ALA A 109 7.86 -15.66 -0.52
N PHE A 110 8.43 -16.30 -1.54
CA PHE A 110 8.42 -15.83 -2.93
C PHE A 110 8.93 -14.39 -3.09
N ILE A 111 9.96 -14.01 -2.32
CA ILE A 111 10.62 -12.70 -2.42
C ILE A 111 11.97 -12.92 -3.08
N PHE A 112 12.16 -12.28 -4.23
CA PHE A 112 13.45 -12.28 -4.92
C PHE A 112 13.90 -10.84 -5.05
N SER A 113 15.15 -10.55 -4.70
CA SER A 113 15.75 -9.24 -4.90
C SER A 113 15.99 -8.93 -6.37
N GLU A 114 16.33 -9.96 -7.15
CA GLU A 114 16.68 -9.87 -8.56
C GLU A 114 16.37 -11.19 -9.28
N THR A 115 15.89 -11.12 -10.52
CA THR A 115 15.85 -12.25 -11.47
C THR A 115 16.36 -11.79 -12.82
N ASP A 116 17.22 -12.58 -13.48
CA ASP A 116 17.79 -12.26 -14.80
C ASP A 116 18.37 -10.83 -14.93
N GLY A 117 19.02 -10.34 -13.87
CA GLY A 117 19.58 -8.97 -13.82
C GLY A 117 18.55 -7.85 -13.59
N THR A 118 17.27 -8.19 -13.41
CA THR A 118 16.18 -7.24 -13.13
C THR A 118 15.91 -7.15 -11.63
N PRO A 119 16.13 -6.00 -10.99
CA PRO A 119 15.87 -5.82 -9.57
C PRO A 119 14.36 -5.71 -9.29
N HIS A 120 13.92 -6.27 -8.16
CA HIS A 120 12.51 -6.33 -7.79
C HIS A 120 12.13 -5.61 -6.50
N ASN A 121 13.07 -5.47 -5.56
CA ASN A 121 12.79 -4.88 -4.25
C ASN A 121 12.98 -3.35 -4.23
N THR A 122 12.01 -2.64 -3.67
CA THR A 122 12.09 -1.19 -3.42
C THR A 122 11.17 -0.77 -2.27
N ILE A 123 11.11 0.53 -1.97
CA ILE A 123 10.34 1.10 -0.87
C ILE A 123 9.51 2.29 -1.36
N THR A 124 8.32 2.44 -0.81
CA THR A 124 7.52 3.68 -0.87
C THR A 124 7.71 4.42 0.46
N PRO A 125 8.53 5.49 0.52
CA PRO A 125 8.76 6.26 1.75
C PRO A 125 7.70 7.35 1.97
N ILE A 126 7.25 7.49 3.21
CA ILE A 126 6.30 8.53 3.64
C ILE A 126 6.79 9.15 4.94
N ALA A 127 7.17 10.42 4.88
CA ALA A 127 7.58 11.23 6.03
C ALA A 127 6.41 12.06 6.56
N ARG A 128 6.40 12.25 7.88
CA ARG A 128 5.50 13.17 8.60
C ARG A 128 6.09 13.54 9.96
N MET A 129 5.54 14.55 10.61
CA MET A 129 5.70 14.71 12.05
C MET A 129 4.60 13.95 12.78
N HIS A 130 4.97 13.23 13.84
CA HIS A 130 4.02 12.64 14.79
C HIS A 130 4.33 13.21 16.18
N LYS A 131 3.53 14.19 16.61
CA LYS A 131 3.84 15.03 17.78
C LYS A 131 5.22 15.68 17.58
N ASP A 132 6.16 15.46 18.51
CA ASP A 132 7.50 16.05 18.48
C ASP A 132 8.56 15.15 17.82
N LEU A 133 8.14 14.06 17.17
CA LEU A 133 9.03 13.12 16.50
C LEU A 133 8.87 13.20 14.99
N TYR A 134 10.00 13.10 14.29
CA TYR A 134 10.00 12.76 12.87
C TYR A 134 9.63 11.29 12.72
N GLU A 135 8.71 11.01 11.80
CA GLU A 135 8.26 9.67 11.46
C GLU A 135 8.54 9.41 9.97
N LEU A 136 9.10 8.24 9.67
CA LEU A 136 9.28 7.75 8.32
C LEU A 136 8.73 6.33 8.21
N ASP A 137 7.66 6.19 7.44
CA ASP A 137 7.09 4.90 7.06
C ASP A 137 7.77 4.41 5.78
N LEU A 138 8.30 3.18 5.84
CA LEU A 138 8.96 2.48 4.75
C LEU A 138 8.07 1.30 4.35
N VAL A 139 7.27 1.49 3.31
CA VAL A 139 6.42 0.41 2.79
C VAL A 139 7.24 -0.44 1.82
N LEU A 140 7.48 -1.69 2.18
CA LEU A 140 8.25 -2.64 1.36
C LEU A 140 7.44 -3.02 0.12
N ARG A 141 8.08 -2.96 -1.05
CA ARG A 141 7.47 -3.28 -2.35
C ARG A 141 8.34 -4.29 -3.09
N ASN A 142 7.70 -5.16 -3.85
CA ASN A 142 8.34 -6.05 -4.80
C ASN A 142 7.52 -6.11 -6.11
N ASN A 143 8.17 -5.99 -7.26
CA ASN A 143 7.49 -5.94 -8.57
C ASN A 143 7.60 -7.23 -9.40
N ILE A 144 8.01 -8.34 -8.80
CA ILE A 144 8.18 -9.61 -9.50
C ILE A 144 6.88 -10.04 -10.18
N THR A 145 7.00 -10.55 -11.40
CA THR A 145 5.90 -11.10 -12.19
C THR A 145 6.14 -12.58 -12.43
N THR A 146 5.07 -13.30 -12.78
CA THR A 146 5.16 -14.68 -13.28
C THR A 146 4.20 -14.81 -14.46
N GLU A 147 4.26 -15.93 -15.19
CA GLU A 147 3.27 -16.22 -16.24
C GLU A 147 1.83 -16.22 -15.71
N LYS A 148 1.63 -16.67 -14.46
CA LYS A 148 0.32 -16.67 -13.78
C LYS A 148 -0.08 -15.30 -13.24
N SER A 149 0.92 -14.45 -12.94
CA SER A 149 0.72 -13.11 -12.39
C SER A 149 1.46 -12.07 -13.23
N PRO A 150 1.00 -11.79 -14.47
CA PRO A 150 1.69 -10.89 -15.39
C PRO A 150 1.65 -9.42 -14.92
N TRP A 151 0.70 -9.08 -14.04
CA TRP A 151 0.56 -7.76 -13.43
C TRP A 151 1.39 -7.59 -12.15
N GLY A 152 2.11 -8.63 -11.72
CA GLY A 152 2.87 -8.67 -10.47
C GLY A 152 2.29 -9.67 -9.49
N VAL A 153 3.15 -10.36 -8.75
CA VAL A 153 2.74 -11.28 -7.66
C VAL A 153 2.11 -10.52 -6.50
N TYR A 154 2.60 -9.31 -6.24
CA TYR A 154 2.09 -8.40 -5.20
C TYR A 154 1.21 -7.29 -5.79
N HIS A 155 0.33 -7.68 -6.72
CA HIS A 155 -0.64 -6.81 -7.39
C HIS A 155 -2.05 -7.36 -7.12
N PRO A 156 -3.11 -6.53 -7.14
CA PRO A 156 -4.49 -7.01 -7.05
C PRO A 156 -4.76 -8.21 -7.95
N SER A 157 -5.32 -9.27 -7.37
CA SER A 157 -5.70 -10.46 -8.13
C SER A 157 -6.86 -10.17 -9.08
N ALA A 158 -7.01 -11.01 -10.11
CA ALA A 158 -7.93 -10.77 -11.22
C ALA A 158 -9.40 -10.64 -10.77
N ASP A 159 -9.78 -11.34 -9.70
CA ASP A 159 -11.10 -11.25 -9.06
C ASP A 159 -11.38 -9.87 -8.47
N LEU A 160 -10.38 -9.04 -8.18
CA LEU A 160 -10.57 -7.68 -7.64
C LEU A 160 -10.59 -6.60 -8.74
N HIS A 161 -10.27 -6.97 -9.99
CA HIS A 161 -10.11 -6.01 -11.10
C HIS A 161 -11.41 -5.32 -11.51
N HIS A 162 -12.56 -5.87 -11.12
CA HIS A 162 -13.83 -5.18 -11.34
C HIS A 162 -13.84 -3.82 -10.61
N ILE A 163 -13.29 -3.72 -9.40
CA ILE A 163 -13.09 -2.46 -8.68
C ILE A 163 -11.77 -1.80 -9.06
N LYS A 164 -10.65 -2.48 -8.85
CA LYS A 164 -9.32 -1.87 -8.95
C LYS A 164 -8.34 -2.80 -9.64
N LYS A 165 -7.97 -2.43 -10.86
CA LYS A 165 -6.96 -3.12 -11.67
C LYS A 165 -5.65 -2.33 -11.76
N GLU A 166 -5.71 -1.03 -11.57
CA GLU A 166 -4.56 -0.16 -11.69
C GLU A 166 -3.59 -0.35 -10.52
N ASN A 167 -2.33 0.05 -10.72
CA ASN A 167 -1.30 -0.05 -9.68
C ASN A 167 -1.66 0.79 -8.44
N ILE A 168 -1.17 0.35 -7.28
CA ILE A 168 -1.36 1.00 -5.99
C ILE A 168 -0.25 2.03 -5.77
N GLY A 169 -0.62 3.31 -5.86
CA GLY A 169 0.23 4.46 -5.63
C GLY A 169 0.22 4.94 -4.18
N LEU A 170 1.00 5.99 -3.90
CA LEU A 170 1.25 6.51 -2.54
C LEU A 170 -0.02 6.76 -1.73
N ILE A 171 -1.02 7.42 -2.32
CA ILE A 171 -2.27 7.80 -1.64
C ILE A 171 -3.06 6.56 -1.21
N GLU A 172 -3.08 5.55 -2.08
CA GLU A 172 -3.76 4.29 -1.85
C GLU A 172 -3.05 3.45 -0.79
N VAL A 173 -1.71 3.40 -0.84
CA VAL A 173 -0.86 2.80 0.21
C VAL A 173 -1.21 3.36 1.59
N MET A 174 -1.48 4.66 1.69
CA MET A 174 -1.83 5.31 2.95
C MET A 174 -3.30 5.10 3.39
N GLY A 175 -4.12 4.45 2.56
CA GLY A 175 -5.48 4.04 2.89
C GLY A 175 -6.58 4.93 2.32
N LEU A 176 -6.32 5.72 1.28
CA LEU A 176 -7.36 6.43 0.54
C LEU A 176 -7.49 5.84 -0.87
N ALA A 177 -8.62 5.19 -1.15
CA ALA A 177 -8.87 4.57 -2.44
C ALA A 177 -9.03 5.61 -3.56
N VAL A 178 -8.15 5.56 -4.55
CA VAL A 178 -8.28 6.33 -5.80
C VAL A 178 -8.79 5.39 -6.88
N LEU A 179 -10.10 5.46 -7.11
CA LEU A 179 -10.83 4.57 -7.99
C LEU A 179 -10.89 5.11 -9.42
N PRO A 180 -10.90 4.24 -10.45
CA PRO A 180 -11.01 4.66 -11.84
C PRO A 180 -12.34 5.37 -12.11
N ALA A 181 -12.31 6.41 -12.95
CA ALA A 181 -13.49 7.25 -13.23
C ALA A 181 -14.71 6.47 -13.76
N ARG A 182 -14.47 5.33 -14.43
CA ARG A 182 -15.54 4.41 -14.88
C ARG A 182 -16.43 3.95 -13.72
N LEU A 183 -15.85 3.69 -12.55
CA LEU A 183 -16.58 3.12 -11.42
C LEU A 183 -17.67 4.06 -10.93
N LYS A 184 -17.51 5.38 -11.07
CA LYS A 184 -18.56 6.31 -10.66
C LYS A 184 -19.89 6.00 -11.38
N ARG A 185 -19.81 5.87 -12.71
CA ARG A 185 -20.99 5.56 -13.54
C ARG A 185 -21.46 4.13 -13.34
N GLU A 186 -20.53 3.18 -13.23
CA GLU A 186 -20.86 1.77 -13.03
C GLU A 186 -21.58 1.55 -11.70
N MET A 187 -21.17 2.22 -10.61
CA MET A 187 -21.82 2.08 -9.31
C MET A 187 -23.17 2.79 -9.28
N GLU A 188 -23.31 3.97 -9.88
CA GLU A 188 -24.62 4.64 -10.02
C GLU A 188 -25.65 3.73 -10.72
N GLU A 189 -25.28 3.09 -11.84
CA GLU A 189 -26.15 2.16 -12.55
C GLU A 189 -26.37 0.84 -11.78
N LEU A 190 -25.36 0.35 -11.08
CA LEU A 190 -25.46 -0.86 -10.23
C LEU A 190 -26.47 -0.67 -9.09
N GLU A 191 -26.44 0.49 -8.43
CA GLU A 191 -27.38 0.84 -7.36
C GLU A 191 -28.83 0.82 -7.88
N GLU A 192 -29.09 1.36 -9.08
CA GLU A 192 -30.41 1.31 -9.74
C GLU A 192 -30.85 -0.13 -10.06
N TYR A 193 -29.95 -0.95 -10.61
CA TYR A 193 -30.25 -2.35 -10.93
C TYR A 193 -30.65 -3.15 -9.69
N ILE A 194 -29.94 -2.94 -8.58
CA ILE A 194 -30.24 -3.59 -7.31
C ILE A 194 -31.61 -3.15 -6.78
N LEU A 195 -31.89 -1.84 -6.76
CA LEU A 195 -33.16 -1.30 -6.24
C LEU A 195 -34.38 -1.76 -7.06
N GLU A 196 -34.23 -1.88 -8.39
CA GLU A 196 -35.30 -2.31 -9.28
C GLU A 196 -35.38 -3.83 -9.47
N ASN A 197 -34.54 -4.61 -8.77
CA ASN A 197 -34.43 -6.07 -8.90
C ASN A 197 -34.19 -6.52 -10.36
N LYS A 198 -33.37 -5.79 -11.11
CA LYS A 198 -32.95 -6.14 -12.46
C LYS A 198 -31.84 -7.18 -12.42
N ASP A 199 -31.74 -8.00 -13.48
CA ASP A 199 -30.61 -8.92 -13.65
C ASP A 199 -29.32 -8.14 -13.99
N ILE A 200 -28.36 -8.10 -13.07
CA ILE A 200 -27.06 -7.43 -13.26
C ILE A 200 -26.27 -8.10 -14.40
N ARG A 201 -26.42 -9.42 -14.58
CA ARG A 201 -25.67 -10.19 -15.60
C ARG A 201 -26.15 -9.91 -17.02
N SER A 202 -27.36 -9.38 -17.19
CA SER A 202 -27.87 -8.98 -18.49
C SER A 202 -27.23 -7.68 -19.03
N ASN A 203 -26.50 -6.95 -18.20
CA ASN A 203 -25.82 -5.71 -18.58
C ASN A 203 -24.33 -5.95 -18.85
N GLU A 204 -23.89 -5.68 -20.08
CA GLU A 204 -22.50 -5.92 -20.52
C GLU A 204 -21.43 -5.17 -19.69
N VAL A 205 -21.79 -4.01 -19.12
CA VAL A 205 -20.90 -3.21 -18.29
C VAL A 205 -20.89 -3.73 -16.85
N LEU A 206 -22.07 -4.03 -16.30
CA LEU A 206 -22.22 -4.40 -14.89
C LEU A 206 -21.97 -5.88 -14.59
N LYS A 207 -22.04 -6.77 -15.58
CA LYS A 207 -21.89 -8.23 -15.38
C LYS A 207 -20.63 -8.63 -14.62
N LYS A 208 -19.54 -7.87 -14.75
CA LYS A 208 -18.27 -8.07 -14.01
C LYS A 208 -18.38 -7.83 -12.50
N HIS A 209 -19.46 -7.20 -12.05
CA HIS A 209 -19.77 -6.93 -10.64
C HIS A 209 -20.77 -7.94 -10.06
N ALA A 210 -21.44 -8.73 -10.91
CA ALA A 210 -22.56 -9.57 -10.49
C ALA A 210 -22.17 -10.60 -9.42
N ASP A 211 -21.07 -11.33 -9.65
CA ASP A 211 -20.59 -12.33 -8.68
C ASP A 211 -20.22 -11.67 -7.34
N TRP A 212 -19.57 -10.51 -7.38
CA TRP A 212 -19.28 -9.73 -6.17
C TRP A 212 -20.55 -9.27 -5.45
N VAL A 213 -21.58 -8.83 -6.16
CA VAL A 213 -22.86 -8.44 -5.55
C VAL A 213 -23.54 -9.62 -4.86
N ASP A 214 -23.52 -10.80 -5.48
CA ASP A 214 -24.12 -12.02 -4.92
C ASP A 214 -23.49 -12.42 -3.58
N GLU A 215 -22.21 -12.10 -3.35
CA GLU A 215 -21.52 -12.37 -2.07
C GLU A 215 -22.09 -11.59 -0.89
N TRP A 216 -22.69 -10.41 -1.11
CA TRP A 216 -23.08 -9.52 -0.02
C TRP A 216 -24.53 -9.05 -0.04
N ILE A 217 -25.25 -9.13 -1.17
CA ILE A 217 -26.60 -8.57 -1.30
C ILE A 217 -27.58 -9.12 -0.24
N SER A 218 -27.43 -10.38 0.15
CA SER A 218 -28.26 -11.04 1.16
C SER A 218 -27.94 -10.63 2.61
N ASN A 219 -26.82 -9.95 2.84
CA ASN A 219 -26.42 -9.49 4.18
C ASN A 219 -27.11 -8.18 4.60
N TYR A 220 -27.89 -7.56 3.71
CA TYR A 220 -28.47 -6.24 3.93
C TYR A 220 -29.96 -6.21 3.60
N ASN A 221 -30.71 -5.40 4.36
CA ASN A 221 -32.02 -4.92 3.92
C ASN A 221 -31.78 -3.67 3.08
N ILE A 222 -31.87 -3.81 1.76
CA ILE A 222 -31.51 -2.75 0.83
C ILE A 222 -32.71 -1.83 0.57
N GLU A 223 -32.46 -0.53 0.74
CA GLU A 223 -33.42 0.54 0.50
C GLU A 223 -32.71 1.70 -0.24
N LYS A 224 -33.50 2.58 -0.87
CA LYS A 224 -32.97 3.70 -1.65
C LYS A 224 -32.06 4.61 -0.82
N GLU A 225 -32.38 4.75 0.46
CA GLU A 225 -31.69 5.62 1.40
C GLU A 225 -30.34 5.06 1.85
N ASN A 226 -30.13 3.74 1.74
CA ASN A 226 -28.94 3.07 2.28
C ASN A 226 -28.02 2.44 1.22
N ILE A 227 -28.51 2.16 0.01
CA ILE A 227 -27.77 1.39 -1.00
C ILE A 227 -26.41 2.02 -1.33
N HIS A 228 -26.34 3.34 -1.47
CA HIS A 228 -25.10 4.04 -1.77
C HIS A 228 -24.02 3.80 -0.70
N ARG A 229 -24.41 3.82 0.58
CA ARG A 229 -23.49 3.58 1.70
C ARG A 229 -23.06 2.11 1.76
N ILE A 230 -23.97 1.18 1.44
CA ILE A 230 -23.66 -0.25 1.38
C ILE A 230 -22.63 -0.51 0.27
N VAL A 231 -22.88 -0.01 -0.95
CA VAL A 231 -21.93 -0.14 -2.07
C VAL A 231 -20.57 0.45 -1.73
N GLN A 232 -20.51 1.64 -1.10
CA GLN A 232 -19.24 2.21 -0.62
C GLN A 232 -18.54 1.32 0.42
N ALA A 233 -19.29 0.71 1.35
CA ALA A 233 -18.73 -0.18 2.36
C ALA A 233 -18.16 -1.45 1.73
N GLU A 234 -18.86 -2.03 0.76
CA GLU A 234 -18.40 -3.23 0.02
C GLU A 234 -17.19 -2.93 -0.87
N ILE A 235 -17.16 -1.78 -1.54
CA ILE A 235 -15.97 -1.30 -2.25
C ILE A 235 -14.79 -1.15 -1.29
N SER A 236 -15.03 -0.63 -0.08
CA SER A 236 -13.99 -0.49 0.94
C SER A 236 -13.43 -1.85 1.38
N LYS A 237 -14.27 -2.87 1.53
CA LYS A 237 -13.83 -4.25 1.80
C LYS A 237 -12.97 -4.82 0.67
N VAL A 238 -13.38 -4.63 -0.58
CA VAL A 238 -12.58 -5.00 -1.76
C VAL A 238 -11.24 -4.26 -1.77
N PHE A 239 -11.25 -2.97 -1.44
CA PHE A 239 -10.03 -2.17 -1.40
C PHE A 239 -9.06 -2.60 -0.29
N VAL A 240 -9.54 -3.10 0.85
CA VAL A 240 -8.68 -3.73 1.86
C VAL A 240 -7.99 -4.96 1.28
N LYS A 241 -8.72 -5.87 0.60
CA LYS A 241 -8.13 -7.03 -0.09
C LYS A 241 -7.08 -6.61 -1.12
N VAL A 242 -7.34 -5.53 -1.87
CA VAL A 242 -6.38 -4.92 -2.81
C VAL A 242 -5.06 -4.51 -2.12
N LEU A 243 -5.13 -3.90 -0.94
CA LEU A 243 -3.93 -3.55 -0.17
C LEU A 243 -3.22 -4.80 0.39
N GLU A 244 -3.96 -5.82 0.80
CA GLU A 244 -3.42 -7.10 1.26
C GLU A 244 -2.69 -7.86 0.13
N CYS A 245 -3.20 -7.80 -1.10
CA CYS A 245 -2.50 -8.30 -2.29
C CYS A 245 -1.15 -7.60 -2.46
N ALA A 246 -1.12 -6.27 -2.24
CA ALA A 246 0.08 -5.45 -2.41
C ALA A 246 1.11 -5.57 -1.27
N GLY A 247 0.76 -6.18 -0.13
CA GLY A 247 1.70 -6.50 0.94
C GLY A 247 2.60 -7.68 0.57
N VAL A 248 3.93 -7.49 0.67
CA VAL A 248 4.91 -8.55 0.35
C VAL A 248 4.93 -9.67 1.41
N TYR A 249 4.70 -9.30 2.67
CA TYR A 249 4.45 -10.20 3.78
C TYR A 249 2.96 -10.15 4.14
N LYS A 250 2.29 -11.29 4.07
CA LYS A 250 0.87 -11.41 4.41
C LYS A 250 0.66 -11.27 5.92
N ARG A 251 -0.57 -10.95 6.30
CA ARG A 251 -0.99 -10.72 7.70
C ARG A 251 -1.38 -12.01 8.43
N ASP A 252 -1.05 -13.16 7.86
CA ASP A 252 -1.15 -14.50 8.46
C ASP A 252 0.16 -14.86 9.18
N GLU A 253 0.15 -16.03 9.85
CA GLU A 253 1.29 -16.52 10.64
C GLU A 253 2.56 -16.67 9.78
N GLU A 254 2.46 -17.35 8.63
CA GLU A 254 3.58 -17.57 7.72
C GLU A 254 4.18 -16.26 7.20
N GLY A 255 3.33 -15.30 6.81
CA GLY A 255 3.77 -13.98 6.36
C GLY A 255 4.47 -13.18 7.47
N GLN A 256 3.99 -13.26 8.71
CA GLN A 256 4.64 -12.58 9.84
C GLN A 256 5.97 -13.23 10.23
N GLU A 257 6.08 -14.56 10.18
CA GLU A 257 7.34 -15.28 10.38
C GLU A 257 8.36 -14.94 9.29
N ALA A 258 7.92 -14.84 8.04
CA ALA A 258 8.76 -14.39 6.93
C ALA A 258 9.23 -12.95 7.11
N PHE A 259 8.36 -12.05 7.58
CA PHE A 259 8.77 -10.69 7.90
C PHE A 259 9.82 -10.70 9.03
N ASP A 260 9.67 -11.55 10.04
CA ASP A 260 10.66 -11.71 11.11
C ASP A 260 12.02 -12.20 10.62
N ARG A 261 12.07 -13.07 9.61
CA ARG A 261 13.34 -13.47 8.99
C ARG A 261 14.05 -12.26 8.39
N PHE A 262 13.34 -11.40 7.67
CA PHE A 262 13.93 -10.16 7.15
C PHE A 262 14.37 -9.22 8.27
N ILE A 263 13.54 -8.97 9.29
CA ILE A 263 13.90 -8.09 10.41
C ILE A 263 15.17 -8.58 11.13
N LYS A 264 15.39 -9.89 11.27
CA LYS A 264 16.60 -10.45 11.87
C LYS A 264 17.88 -10.21 11.06
N THR A 265 17.75 -9.87 9.77
CA THR A 265 18.91 -9.49 8.93
C THR A 265 19.28 -8.01 9.04
N LEU A 266 18.44 -7.20 9.69
CA LEU A 266 18.65 -5.75 9.86
C LEU A 266 19.55 -5.42 11.04
#